data_AF-A0A1I4V359-F1
#
_entry.id   AF-A0A1I4V359-F1
#
_cell.length_a   1.000
_cell.length_b   1.000
_cell.length_c   1.000
_cell.angle_alpha   90.00
_cell.angle_beta   90.00
_cell.angle_gamma   90.00
#
_symmetry.space_group_name_H-M   'P 1'
#
loop_
_entity.id
_entity.type
_entity.pdbx_description
1 polymer ?
#
loop_
_entity_poly.entity_id
_entity_poly.type
_entity_poly.pdbx_seq_one_letter_code
_entity_poly.pdbx_strand_id
1 'polypeptide(L)'
;MAHSQFRNRLIALANDTSENPTGFLEGLSDIHFDWHDELPPTYGFLLFHHRVVRYFNSIVNSRLQPQISAFTPSDLQGMGVQPFTANLGNIDTLGELANFSSSIQSWHNNAHGLIGSATQTPMMDPRQNIFFQPFWRLHLYIDGLFQTVLQQYGDRQHSSQFIDSPAVAGHLEVSHHSWVPRI
;
A
#
# COMPACT_ATOMS: atom_id res chain seq x y z
N MET A 1 -1.79 -0.70 18.42
CA MET A 1 -2.09 0.70 18.03
C MET A 1 -3.25 0.75 17.03
N ALA A 2 -4.13 1.76 17.09
CA ALA A 2 -5.23 1.87 16.12
C ALA A 2 -4.71 2.38 14.74
N HIS A 3 -5.25 1.85 13.63
CA HIS A 3 -4.91 2.27 12.25
C HIS A 3 -4.96 3.80 12.06
N SER A 4 -5.89 4.48 12.75
CA SER A 4 -6.03 5.94 12.75
C SER A 4 -4.79 6.68 13.26
N GLN A 5 -4.00 6.11 14.17
CA GLN A 5 -2.76 6.73 14.66
C GLN A 5 -1.69 6.75 13.56
N PHE A 6 -1.50 5.64 12.84
CA PHE A 6 -0.58 5.58 11.71
C PHE A 6 -1.01 6.51 10.58
N ARG A 7 -2.30 6.57 10.27
CA ARG A 7 -2.87 7.54 9.32
C ARG A 7 -2.50 8.98 9.72
N ASN A 8 -2.70 9.35 10.99
CA ASN A 8 -2.41 10.69 11.46
C ASN A 8 -0.91 11.01 11.41
N ARG A 9 -0.05 10.06 11.77
CA ARG A 9 1.42 10.19 11.65
C ARG A 9 1.84 10.42 10.20
N LEU A 10 1.28 9.67 9.25
CA LEU A 10 1.55 9.86 7.82
C LEU A 10 1.07 11.21 7.29
N ILE A 11 -0.10 11.68 7.72
CA ILE A 11 -0.62 13.01 7.34
C ILE A 11 0.32 14.10 7.86
N ALA A 12 0.71 14.04 9.13
CA ALA A 12 1.62 15.01 9.73
C ALA A 12 2.97 15.02 8.99
N LEU A 13 3.57 13.85 8.80
CA LEU A 13 4.83 13.71 8.06
C LEU A 13 4.72 14.31 6.64
N ALA A 14 3.68 13.97 5.88
CA ALA A 14 3.51 14.45 4.52
C ALA A 14 3.34 15.97 4.44
N ASN A 15 2.65 16.58 5.41
CA ASN A 15 2.52 18.03 5.48
C ASN A 15 3.86 18.70 5.78
N ASP A 16 4.57 18.20 6.80
CA ASP A 16 5.84 18.76 7.28
C ASP A 16 6.98 18.60 6.25
N THR A 17 6.87 17.59 5.38
CA THR A 17 7.91 17.22 4.39
C THR A 17 7.46 17.36 2.94
N SER A 18 6.37 18.08 2.68
CA SER A 18 5.79 18.27 1.33
C SER A 18 6.80 18.71 0.26
N GLU A 19 7.80 19.50 0.67
CA GLU A 19 8.89 19.98 -0.19
C GLU A 19 10.25 19.30 0.06
N ASN A 20 10.31 18.29 0.93
CA ASN A 20 11.53 17.64 1.40
C ASN A 20 11.47 16.10 1.21
N PRO A 21 11.86 15.59 0.03
CA PRO A 21 11.83 14.15 -0.26
C PRO A 21 12.66 13.30 0.71
N THR A 22 13.84 13.79 1.07
CA THR A 22 14.73 13.10 2.02
C THR A 22 14.08 13.01 3.39
N GLY A 23 13.57 14.13 3.91
CA GLY A 23 12.88 14.17 5.19
C GLY A 23 11.62 13.29 5.21
N PHE A 24 10.89 13.20 4.09
CA PHE A 24 9.77 12.28 3.98
C PHE A 24 10.20 10.81 4.13
N LEU A 25 11.25 10.38 3.41
CA LEU A 25 11.75 9.00 3.48
C LEU A 25 12.33 8.68 4.86
N GLU A 26 13.11 9.58 5.45
CA GLU A 26 13.67 9.41 6.80
C GLU A 26 12.56 9.26 7.84
N GLY A 27 11.57 10.16 7.84
CA GLY A 27 10.44 10.09 8.77
C GLY A 27 9.53 8.89 8.53
N LEU A 28 9.41 8.45 7.28
CA LEU A 28 8.61 7.26 6.94
C LEU A 28 9.23 5.98 7.51
N SER A 29 10.56 5.90 7.63
CA SER A 29 11.27 4.70 8.14
C SER A 29 10.72 4.25 9.49
N ASP A 30 10.61 5.16 10.46
CA ASP A 30 10.10 4.82 11.79
C ASP A 30 8.61 4.51 11.77
N ILE A 31 7.80 5.25 11.01
CA ILE A 31 6.36 4.99 10.89
C ILE A 31 6.12 3.60 10.29
N HIS A 32 6.86 3.25 9.25
CA HIS A 32 6.76 1.97 8.55
C HIS A 32 7.20 0.80 9.43
N PHE A 33 8.31 0.96 10.17
CA PHE A 33 8.76 -0.04 11.14
C PHE A 33 7.71 -0.29 12.23
N ASP A 34 7.23 0.77 12.89
CA ASP A 34 6.23 0.65 13.95
C ASP A 34 4.92 0.03 13.42
N TRP A 35 4.53 0.38 12.19
CA TRP A 35 3.34 -0.17 11.55
C TRP A 35 3.45 -1.68 11.31
N HIS A 36 4.63 -2.16 10.94
CA HIS A 36 4.91 -3.59 10.80
C HIS A 36 4.86 -4.36 12.14
N ASP A 37 5.27 -3.73 13.25
CA ASP A 37 5.23 -4.34 14.59
C ASP A 37 3.79 -4.50 15.12
N GLU A 38 2.91 -3.57 14.76
CA GLU A 38 1.53 -3.52 15.25
C GLU A 38 0.54 -4.41 14.47
N LEU A 39 0.97 -5.01 13.33
CA LEU A 39 0.20 -5.94 12.49
C LEU A 39 -1.28 -5.55 12.29
N PRO A 40 -1.57 -4.41 11.64
CA PRO A 40 -2.94 -3.94 11.52
C PRO A 40 -3.79 -4.97 10.75
N PRO A 41 -4.91 -5.42 11.35
CA PRO A 41 -5.71 -6.48 10.77
C PRO A 41 -6.47 -6.00 9.53
N THR A 42 -6.89 -6.93 8.66
CA THR A 42 -7.84 -6.74 7.55
C THR A 42 -7.36 -5.79 6.43
N TYR A 43 -8.23 -4.88 5.94
CA TYR A 43 -7.95 -3.91 4.88
C TYR A 43 -7.08 -2.73 5.33
N GLY A 44 -6.74 -2.64 6.63
CA GLY A 44 -5.79 -1.66 7.16
C GLY A 44 -4.39 -1.76 6.53
N PHE A 45 -4.01 -2.96 6.06
CA PHE A 45 -2.83 -3.18 5.23
C PHE A 45 -2.87 -2.34 3.95
N LEU A 46 -3.88 -2.54 3.11
CA LEU A 46 -4.00 -1.85 1.84
C LEU A 46 -4.22 -0.34 1.97
N LEU A 47 -5.02 0.10 2.95
CA LEU A 47 -5.23 1.53 3.19
C LEU A 47 -3.93 2.25 3.58
N PHE A 48 -3.10 1.61 4.41
CA PHE A 48 -1.80 2.18 4.77
C PHE A 48 -0.88 2.29 3.54
N HIS A 49 -0.76 1.22 2.76
CA HIS A 49 0.09 1.20 1.55
C HIS A 49 -0.37 2.22 0.52
N HIS A 50 -1.67 2.31 0.27
CA HIS A 50 -2.26 3.30 -0.64
C HIS A 50 -1.89 4.73 -0.27
N ARG A 51 -2.02 5.06 1.02
CA ARG A 51 -1.66 6.38 1.54
C ARG A 51 -0.17 6.67 1.40
N VAL A 52 0.69 5.72 1.77
CA VAL A 52 2.14 5.84 1.63
C VAL A 52 2.54 6.06 0.16
N VAL A 53 1.99 5.27 -0.76
CA VAL A 53 2.26 5.38 -2.20
C VAL A 53 1.81 6.73 -2.76
N ARG A 54 0.64 7.23 -2.33
CA ARG A 54 0.17 8.56 -2.73
C ARG A 54 1.12 9.67 -2.30
N TYR A 55 1.56 9.66 -1.04
CA TYR A 55 2.51 10.66 -0.55
C TYR A 55 3.89 10.53 -1.19
N PHE A 56 4.37 9.30 -1.37
CA PHE A 56 5.61 9.03 -2.11
C PHE A 56 5.52 9.60 -3.53
N ASN A 57 4.42 9.38 -4.25
CA ASN A 57 4.24 9.90 -5.60
C ASN A 57 4.24 11.43 -5.65
N SER A 58 3.56 12.09 -4.72
CA SER A 58 3.48 13.56 -4.70
C SER A 58 4.78 14.22 -4.25
N ILE A 59 5.46 13.67 -3.24
CA ILE A 59 6.60 14.31 -2.56
C ILE A 59 7.93 13.88 -3.19
N VAL A 60 8.11 12.58 -3.43
CA VAL A 60 9.39 11.99 -3.84
C VAL A 60 9.41 11.70 -5.35
N ASN A 61 8.51 10.82 -5.82
CA ASN A 61 8.55 10.30 -7.19
C ASN A 61 8.41 11.40 -8.25
N SER A 62 7.56 12.40 -7.99
CA SER A 62 7.34 13.56 -8.87
C SER A 62 8.62 14.32 -9.23
N ARG A 63 9.65 14.22 -8.38
CA ARG A 63 10.94 14.91 -8.52
C ARG A 63 12.05 14.05 -9.10
N LEU A 64 11.83 12.74 -9.26
CA LEU A 64 12.80 11.81 -9.82
C LEU A 64 12.82 11.89 -11.35
N GLN A 65 14.00 11.75 -11.95
CA GLN A 65 14.17 11.60 -13.39
C GLN A 65 15.16 10.46 -13.70
N PRO A 66 14.68 9.32 -14.25
CA PRO A 66 13.28 8.98 -14.52
C PRO A 66 12.48 8.74 -13.23
N GLN A 67 11.16 8.88 -13.33
CA GLN A 67 10.24 8.48 -12.24
C GLN A 67 10.26 6.96 -12.08
N ILE A 68 10.06 6.50 -10.84
CA ILE A 68 9.91 5.09 -10.52
C ILE A 68 8.52 4.64 -10.97
N SER A 69 8.47 3.57 -11.75
CA SER A 69 7.25 2.91 -12.21
C SER A 69 7.05 1.55 -11.53
N ALA A 70 5.78 1.11 -11.47
CA ALA A 70 5.44 -0.21 -10.96
C ALA A 70 6.23 -1.33 -11.67
N PHE A 71 6.43 -2.45 -10.98
CA PHE A 71 6.81 -3.67 -11.68
C PHE A 71 5.73 -4.10 -12.67
N THR A 72 6.15 -4.55 -13.84
CA THR A 72 5.28 -5.27 -14.76
C THR A 72 5.17 -6.74 -14.34
N PRO A 73 4.12 -7.47 -14.77
CA PRO A 73 4.06 -8.91 -14.56
C PRO A 73 5.30 -9.66 -15.06
N SER A 74 5.88 -9.23 -16.19
CA SER A 74 7.13 -9.80 -16.72
C SER A 74 8.33 -9.52 -15.83
N ASP A 75 8.43 -8.34 -15.22
CA ASP A 75 9.51 -8.04 -14.26
C ASP A 75 9.43 -9.00 -13.07
N LEU A 76 8.24 -9.17 -12.50
CA LEU A 76 7.99 -10.06 -11.38
C LEU A 76 8.38 -11.50 -11.72
N GLN A 77 7.93 -12.01 -12.86
CA GLN A 77 8.27 -13.35 -13.34
C GLN A 77 9.78 -13.53 -13.54
N GLY A 78 10.46 -12.52 -14.10
CA GLY A 78 11.92 -12.51 -14.27
C GLY A 78 12.68 -12.59 -12.94
N MET A 79 12.07 -12.14 -11.83
CA MET A 79 12.59 -12.25 -10.47
C MET A 79 12.10 -13.52 -9.72
N GLY A 80 11.40 -14.43 -10.41
CA GLY A 80 10.83 -15.64 -9.81
C GLY A 80 9.56 -15.37 -8.97
N VAL A 81 9.00 -14.17 -9.01
CA VAL A 81 7.73 -13.82 -8.36
C VAL A 81 6.58 -14.10 -9.32
N GLN A 82 5.68 -15.00 -8.94
CA GLN A 82 4.43 -15.15 -9.67
C GLN A 82 3.56 -13.90 -9.48
N PRO A 83 3.08 -13.24 -10.55
CA PRO A 83 2.19 -12.09 -10.41
C PRO A 83 0.97 -12.43 -9.54
N PHE A 84 0.51 -11.45 -8.77
CA PHE A 84 -0.64 -11.67 -7.92
C PHE A 84 -1.87 -11.98 -8.78
N THR A 85 -2.50 -13.13 -8.52
CA THR A 85 -3.68 -13.60 -9.25
C THR A 85 -4.82 -13.73 -8.25
N ALA A 86 -5.64 -12.70 -8.14
CA ALA A 86 -6.90 -12.76 -7.41
C ALA A 86 -8.06 -12.49 -8.38
N ASN A 87 -9.21 -13.11 -8.09
CA ASN A 87 -10.45 -12.70 -8.74
C ASN A 87 -10.87 -11.34 -8.18
N LEU A 88 -10.44 -10.27 -8.84
CA LEU A 88 -10.78 -8.90 -8.46
C LEU A 88 -12.27 -8.61 -8.68
N GLY A 89 -12.94 -9.37 -9.56
CA GLY A 89 -14.28 -9.09 -10.05
C GLY A 89 -15.44 -9.38 -9.11
N ASN A 90 -15.22 -9.81 -7.86
CA ASN A 90 -16.25 -10.19 -6.88
C ASN A 90 -15.97 -9.61 -5.48
N ILE A 91 -15.56 -8.34 -5.38
CA ILE A 91 -15.36 -7.68 -4.08
C ILE A 91 -16.51 -6.69 -3.86
N ASP A 92 -17.60 -7.20 -3.29
CA ASP A 92 -18.86 -6.49 -3.12
C ASP A 92 -19.14 -6.17 -1.64
N THR A 93 -18.35 -6.72 -0.72
CA THR A 93 -18.51 -6.54 0.72
C THR A 93 -17.20 -6.15 1.41
N LEU A 94 -17.29 -5.53 2.58
CA LEU A 94 -16.12 -5.27 3.44
C LEU A 94 -15.37 -6.56 3.82
N GLY A 95 -16.10 -7.68 3.96
CA GLY A 95 -15.49 -8.99 4.23
C GLY A 95 -14.64 -9.50 3.07
N GLU A 96 -15.12 -9.35 1.84
CA GLU A 96 -14.34 -9.70 0.64
C GLU A 96 -13.13 -8.77 0.45
N LEU A 97 -13.28 -7.48 0.80
CA LEU A 97 -12.15 -6.54 0.78
C LEU A 97 -11.09 -6.92 1.81
N ALA A 98 -11.51 -7.35 3.01
CA ALA A 98 -10.60 -7.88 4.02
C ALA A 98 -9.88 -9.15 3.54
N ASN A 99 -10.62 -10.07 2.89
CA ASN A 99 -10.03 -11.29 2.32
C ASN A 99 -9.00 -10.99 1.22
N PHE A 100 -9.32 -10.06 0.32
CA PHE A 100 -8.39 -9.57 -0.70
C PHE A 100 -7.13 -9.00 -0.05
N SER A 101 -7.29 -8.13 0.95
CA SER A 101 -6.18 -7.54 1.70
C SER A 101 -5.29 -8.58 2.36
N SER A 102 -5.86 -9.59 3.01
CA SER A 102 -5.09 -10.67 3.63
C SER A 102 -4.36 -11.53 2.59
N SER A 103 -5.00 -11.83 1.46
CA SER A 103 -4.40 -12.61 0.37
C SER A 103 -3.22 -11.88 -0.26
N ILE A 104 -3.38 -10.59 -0.59
CA ILE A 104 -2.31 -9.79 -1.18
C ILE A 104 -1.18 -9.50 -0.19
N GLN A 105 -1.48 -9.32 1.10
CA GLN A 105 -0.45 -9.20 2.15
C GLN A 105 0.42 -10.46 2.24
N SER A 106 -0.19 -11.65 2.19
CA SER A 106 0.55 -12.92 2.20
C SER A 106 1.47 -13.04 0.99
N TRP A 107 0.95 -12.75 -0.20
CA TRP A 107 1.74 -12.71 -1.44
C TRP A 107 2.87 -11.67 -1.38
N HIS A 108 2.56 -10.47 -0.91
CA HIS A 108 3.49 -9.33 -0.78
C HIS A 108 4.71 -9.71 0.08
N ASN A 109 4.50 -10.35 1.22
CA ASN A 109 5.58 -10.75 2.12
C ASN A 109 6.53 -11.76 1.44
N ASN A 110 5.99 -12.67 0.61
CA ASN A 110 6.81 -13.58 -0.18
C ASN A 110 7.55 -12.84 -1.32
N ALA A 111 6.87 -11.92 -2.00
CA ALA A 111 7.44 -11.12 -3.08
C ALA A 111 8.64 -10.29 -2.60
N HIS A 112 8.59 -9.71 -1.39
CA HIS A 112 9.73 -9.01 -0.79
C HIS A 112 11.00 -9.86 -0.74
N GLY A 113 10.91 -11.11 -0.29
CA GLY A 113 12.06 -12.00 -0.17
C GLY A 113 12.65 -12.39 -1.53
N LEU A 114 11.79 -12.70 -2.49
CA LEU A 114 12.20 -13.08 -3.85
C LEU A 114 12.81 -11.89 -4.61
N ILE A 115 12.16 -10.72 -4.56
CA ILE A 115 12.68 -9.49 -5.16
C ILE A 115 14.02 -9.13 -4.52
N GLY A 116 14.11 -9.12 -3.19
CA GLY A 116 15.36 -8.81 -2.50
C GLY A 116 16.52 -9.74 -2.90
N SER A 117 16.24 -11.02 -3.11
CA SER A 117 17.21 -11.99 -3.60
C SER A 117 17.62 -11.71 -5.05
N ALA A 118 16.66 -11.40 -5.93
CA ALA A 118 16.91 -11.13 -7.35
C ALA A 118 17.63 -9.79 -7.60
N THR A 119 17.34 -8.77 -6.79
CA THR A 119 17.90 -7.41 -6.95
C THR A 119 19.07 -7.12 -6.03
N GLN A 120 19.44 -8.04 -5.14
CA GLN A 120 20.49 -7.88 -4.13
C GLN A 120 20.27 -6.64 -3.23
N THR A 121 19.00 -6.34 -2.93
CA THR A 121 18.61 -5.21 -2.06
C THR A 121 17.98 -5.72 -0.76
N PRO A 122 18.20 -5.03 0.38
CA PRO A 122 17.66 -5.43 1.67
C PRO A 122 16.15 -5.13 1.76
N MET A 123 15.35 -5.97 1.11
CA MET A 123 13.88 -5.80 1.02
C MET A 123 13.13 -6.27 2.27
N MET A 124 13.77 -7.03 3.16
CA MET A 124 13.13 -7.65 4.33
C MET A 124 13.20 -6.79 5.60
N ASP A 125 14.02 -5.74 5.63
CA ASP A 125 14.12 -4.83 6.77
C ASP A 125 13.19 -3.62 6.54
N PRO A 126 12.08 -3.47 7.28
CA PRO A 126 11.15 -2.36 7.08
C PRO A 126 11.75 -0.98 7.41
N ARG A 127 12.86 -0.89 8.18
CA ARG A 127 13.54 0.40 8.37
C ARG A 127 14.33 0.82 7.13
N GLN A 128 14.80 -0.13 6.34
CA GLN A 128 15.73 0.13 5.25
C GLN A 128 15.09 0.01 3.87
N ASN A 129 14.14 -0.90 3.68
CA ASN A 129 13.63 -1.25 2.35
C ASN A 129 13.04 -0.05 1.59
N ILE A 130 12.42 0.91 2.30
CA ILE A 130 11.86 2.15 1.75
C ILE A 130 12.87 3.04 1.01
N PHE A 131 14.17 2.85 1.22
CA PHE A 131 15.21 3.63 0.54
C PHE A 131 15.62 3.02 -0.81
N PHE A 132 15.08 1.85 -1.17
CA PHE A 132 15.46 1.11 -2.38
C PHE A 132 14.36 1.17 -3.43
N GLN A 133 14.74 1.40 -4.69
CA GLN A 133 13.79 1.45 -5.81
C GLN A 133 12.89 0.20 -5.92
N PRO A 134 13.37 -1.06 -5.76
CA PRO A 134 12.52 -2.24 -5.84
C PRO A 134 11.34 -2.24 -4.84
N PHE A 135 11.51 -1.62 -3.67
CA PHE A 135 10.41 -1.44 -2.71
C PHE A 135 9.27 -0.65 -3.35
N TRP A 136 9.58 0.53 -3.88
CA TRP A 136 8.59 1.41 -4.50
C TRP A 136 7.94 0.78 -5.74
N ARG A 137 8.71 0.06 -6.56
CA ARG A 137 8.16 -0.64 -7.73
C ARG A 137 7.13 -1.71 -7.34
N LEU A 138 7.38 -2.46 -6.25
CA LEU A 138 6.42 -3.42 -5.71
C LEU A 138 5.18 -2.72 -5.12
N HIS A 139 5.40 -1.65 -4.37
CA HIS A 139 4.32 -0.91 -3.70
C HIS A 139 3.39 -0.19 -4.69
N LEU A 140 3.93 0.33 -5.79
CA LEU A 140 3.15 0.88 -6.91
C LEU A 140 2.34 -0.22 -7.63
N TYR A 141 2.87 -1.43 -7.75
CA TYR A 141 2.16 -2.56 -8.36
C TYR A 141 0.93 -2.96 -7.53
N ILE A 142 1.10 -3.16 -6.21
CA ILE A 142 -0.03 -3.51 -5.33
C ILE A 142 -1.05 -2.38 -5.23
N ASP A 143 -0.60 -1.12 -5.27
CA ASP A 143 -1.50 0.03 -5.22
C ASP A 143 -2.38 0.10 -6.48
N GLY A 144 -1.84 -0.20 -7.66
CA GLY A 144 -2.64 -0.30 -8.88
C GLY A 144 -3.72 -1.40 -8.81
N LEU A 145 -3.39 -2.55 -8.22
CA LEU A 145 -4.37 -3.62 -7.98
C LEU A 145 -5.45 -3.16 -7.01
N PHE A 146 -5.06 -2.49 -5.92
CA PHE A 146 -5.99 -2.01 -4.91
C PHE A 146 -6.91 -0.91 -5.44
N GLN A 147 -6.40 0.05 -6.21
CA GLN A 147 -7.22 1.07 -6.86
C GLN A 147 -8.29 0.44 -7.78
N THR A 148 -7.94 -0.62 -8.51
CA THR A 148 -8.90 -1.38 -9.33
C THR A 148 -10.02 -1.98 -8.48
N VAL A 149 -9.66 -2.61 -7.36
CA VAL A 149 -10.63 -3.20 -6.42
C VAL A 149 -11.52 -2.15 -5.78
N LEU A 150 -10.94 -1.02 -5.33
CA LEU A 150 -11.69 0.07 -4.72
C LEU A 150 -12.69 0.69 -5.69
N GLN A 151 -12.30 0.86 -6.96
CA GLN A 151 -13.21 1.37 -7.98
C GLN A 151 -14.38 0.40 -8.18
N GLN A 152 -14.10 -0.89 -8.32
CA GLN A 152 -15.15 -1.90 -8.51
C GLN A 152 -16.10 -1.98 -7.31
N TYR A 153 -15.57 -1.94 -6.08
CA TYR A 153 -16.36 -1.89 -4.86
C TYR A 153 -17.24 -0.63 -4.82
N GLY A 154 -16.66 0.54 -5.11
CA GLY A 154 -17.37 1.82 -5.17
C GLY A 154 -18.49 1.81 -6.20
N ASP A 155 -18.21 1.41 -7.43
CA ASP A 155 -19.16 1.37 -8.55
C ASP A 155 -20.35 0.43 -8.30
N ARG A 156 -20.18 -0.62 -7.49
CA ARG A 156 -21.23 -1.62 -7.26
C ARG A 156 -22.06 -1.34 -6.01
N GLN A 157 -21.41 -0.94 -4.93
CA GLN A 157 -22.08 -0.78 -3.64
C GLN A 157 -22.48 0.67 -3.35
N HIS A 158 -21.82 1.62 -3.99
CA HIS A 158 -21.86 3.04 -3.64
C HIS A 158 -21.83 3.94 -4.88
N SER A 159 -22.41 3.47 -5.99
CA SER A 159 -22.37 4.12 -7.31
C SER A 159 -22.87 5.57 -7.33
N SER A 160 -23.69 5.96 -6.35
CA SER A 160 -24.20 7.32 -6.17
C SER A 160 -23.44 8.15 -5.12
N GLN A 161 -22.45 7.57 -4.43
CA GLN A 161 -21.77 8.20 -3.28
C GLN A 161 -20.28 8.51 -3.54
N PHE A 162 -19.60 7.73 -4.39
CA PHE A 162 -18.18 7.91 -4.67
C PHE A 162 -17.91 8.07 -6.17
N ILE A 163 -16.99 8.99 -6.49
CA ILE A 163 -16.65 9.35 -7.87
C ILE A 163 -15.41 8.55 -8.35
N ASP A 164 -14.52 8.16 -7.43
CA ASP A 164 -13.25 7.48 -7.72
C ASP A 164 -12.71 6.66 -6.54
N SER A 165 -11.67 5.85 -6.77
CA SER A 165 -11.03 5.02 -5.76
C SER A 165 -10.41 5.79 -4.57
N PRO A 166 -9.80 6.99 -4.72
CA PRO A 166 -9.41 7.82 -3.59
C PRO A 166 -10.56 8.19 -2.65
N ALA A 167 -11.76 8.49 -3.18
CA ALA A 167 -12.93 8.81 -2.37
C ALA A 167 -13.41 7.59 -1.57
N VAL A 168 -13.43 6.41 -2.20
CA VAL A 168 -13.74 5.14 -1.53
C VAL A 168 -12.74 4.86 -0.41
N ALA A 169 -11.43 4.99 -0.66
CA ALA A 169 -10.40 4.79 0.35
C ALA A 169 -10.55 5.75 1.54
N GLY A 170 -10.80 7.04 1.26
CA GLY A 170 -11.04 8.05 2.30
C GLY A 170 -12.27 7.73 3.16
N HIS A 171 -13.36 7.26 2.55
CA HIS A 171 -14.54 6.80 3.28
C HIS A 171 -14.25 5.56 4.12
N LEU A 172 -13.58 4.55 3.55
CA LEU A 172 -13.23 3.32 4.25
C LEU A 172 -12.35 3.57 5.46
N GLU A 173 -11.39 4.48 5.32
CA GLU A 173 -10.65 4.98 6.46
C GLU A 173 -11.66 5.56 7.45
N VAL A 174 -12.28 6.71 7.19
CA VAL A 174 -13.12 7.44 8.16
C VAL A 174 -14.21 6.59 8.85
N SER A 175 -14.90 5.73 8.10
CA SER A 175 -16.10 5.02 8.57
C SER A 175 -15.83 3.68 9.26
N HIS A 176 -14.66 3.06 9.03
CA HIS A 176 -14.45 1.66 9.43
C HIS A 176 -13.15 1.38 10.22
N HIS A 177 -12.52 2.42 10.81
CA HIS A 177 -11.34 2.29 11.70
C HIS A 177 -11.47 1.30 12.87
N SER A 178 -12.70 0.87 13.22
CA SER A 178 -13.02 0.07 14.41
C SER A 178 -13.55 -1.33 14.11
N TRP A 179 -13.72 -1.74 12.85
CA TRP A 179 -14.34 -3.03 12.52
C TRP A 179 -13.33 -4.17 12.49
N VAL A 180 -12.84 -4.53 13.68
CA VAL A 180 -12.23 -5.82 13.94
C VAL A 180 -13.23 -6.62 14.77
N PRO A 181 -13.86 -7.68 14.25
CA PRO A 181 -14.32 -8.74 15.14
C PRO A 181 -13.06 -9.28 15.81
N ARG A 182 -12.90 -9.03 17.11
CA ARG A 182 -12.00 -9.88 17.90
C ARG A 182 -12.57 -11.27 17.81
N ILE A 183 -11.87 -12.17 17.12
CA ILE A 183 -12.09 -13.61 17.28
C ILE A 183 -11.43 -14.00 18.60
#